data_AF-A0A077MAR5-F1
#
_entry.id   AF-A0A077MAR5-F1
#
_cell.length_a   1.000
_cell.length_b   1.000
_cell.length_c   1.000
_cell.angle_alpha   90.00
_cell.angle_beta   90.00
_cell.angle_gamma   90.00
#
_symmetry.space_group_name_H-M   'P 1'
#
loop_
_entity.id
_entity.type
_entity.pdbx_description
1 polymer ?
#
loop_
_entity_poly.entity_id
_entity_poly.type
_entity_poly.pdbx_seq_one_letter_code
_entity_poly.pdbx_strand_id
1 'polypeptide(L)' 'MQAYSPRRRPRFGRFIGTGAVLGIMLGIVISFASITPQGYGDRTAAGFLAAFFGLIGALVAAIVAVLLAGKE' A
#
# COMPACT_ATOMS: atom_id res chain seq x y z
N MET A 1 -18.47 -32.63 21.34
CA MET A 1 -18.87 -31.50 20.46
C MET A 1 -17.59 -30.82 19.98
N GLN A 2 -17.15 -31.08 18.74
CA GLN A 2 -15.96 -30.40 18.19
C GLN A 2 -16.34 -28.97 17.86
N ALA A 3 -15.71 -28.00 18.53
CA ALA A 3 -15.85 -26.60 18.21
C ALA A 3 -15.22 -26.36 16.82
N TYR A 4 -16.06 -26.32 15.78
CA TYR A 4 -15.65 -25.86 14.46
C TYR A 4 -15.33 -24.38 14.60
N SER A 5 -14.06 -24.05 14.87
CA SER A 5 -13.56 -22.68 14.76
C SER A 5 -13.67 -22.31 13.29
N PRO A 6 -14.56 -21.40 12.89
CA PRO A 6 -14.70 -21.03 11.50
C PRO A 6 -13.35 -20.47 11.06
N ARG A 7 -12.70 -21.07 10.05
CA ARG A 7 -11.49 -20.50 9.43
C ARG A 7 -11.77 -19.02 9.20
N ARG A 8 -11.06 -18.15 9.94
CA ARG A 8 -11.22 -16.70 9.85
C ARG A 8 -11.05 -16.35 8.38
N ARG A 9 -12.13 -15.94 7.71
CA ARG A 9 -12.04 -15.50 6.31
C ARG A 9 -10.91 -14.47 6.24
N PRO A 10 -9.84 -14.72 5.47
CA PRO A 10 -8.71 -13.81 5.46
C PRO A 10 -9.21 -12.47 4.94
N ARG A 11 -8.98 -11.41 5.72
CA ARG A 11 -9.47 -10.06 5.43
C ARG A 11 -8.53 -9.38 4.44
N PHE A 12 -8.35 -9.98 3.26
CA PHE A 12 -7.40 -9.52 2.23
C PHE A 12 -7.60 -8.05 1.87
N GLY A 13 -8.85 -7.58 1.78
CA GLY A 13 -9.14 -6.16 1.51
C GLY A 13 -8.55 -5.20 2.54
N ARG A 14 -8.49 -5.57 3.83
CA ARG A 14 -7.87 -4.73 4.86
C ARG A 14 -6.36 -4.71 4.75
N PHE A 15 -5.74 -5.84 4.38
CA PHE A 15 -4.30 -5.94 4.20
C PHE A 15 -3.80 -5.15 2.98
N ILE A 16 -4.53 -5.24 1.87
CA ILE A 16 -4.27 -4.43 0.68
C ILE A 16 -4.45 -2.94 0.99
N GLY A 17 -5.52 -2.59 1.72
CA GLY A 17 -5.75 -1.22 2.18
C GLY A 17 -4.60 -0.66 3.02
N THR A 18 -4.03 -1.44 3.95
CA THR A 18 -2.88 -1.00 4.74
C THR A 18 -1.63 -0.78 3.90
N GLY A 19 -1.39 -1.62 2.87
CA GLY A 19 -0.28 -1.44 1.94
C GLY A 19 -0.41 -0.18 1.08
N ALA A 20 -1.63 0.10 0.61
CA ALA A 20 -1.92 1.32 -0.12
C ALA A 20 -1.67 2.57 0.73
N VAL A 21 -2.12 2.58 1.99
CA VAL A 21 -1.91 3.70 2.91
C VAL A 21 -0.42 3.92 3.21
N LEU A 22 0.34 2.84 3.44
CA LEU A 22 1.79 2.93 3.67
C LEU A 22 2.54 3.42 2.42
N GLY A 23 2.14 2.96 1.23
CA GLY A 23 2.69 3.46 -0.04
C GLY A 23 2.43 4.95 -0.25
N ILE A 24 1.20 5.41 0.03
CA ILE A 24 0.85 6.84 -0.05
C ILE A 24 1.71 7.66 0.94
N MET A 25 1.84 7.21 2.20
CA MET A 25 2.69 7.90 3.18
C MET A 25 4.14 8.00 2.71
N LEU A 26 4.72 6.91 2.19
CA LEU A 26 6.08 6.93 1.65
C LEU A 26 6.24 7.90 0.48
N GLY A 27 5.30 7.91 -0.47
CA GLY A 27 5.33 8.84 -1.61
C GLY A 27 5.25 10.31 -1.16
N ILE A 28 4.46 10.60 -0.14
CA ILE A 28 4.38 11.95 0.45
C ILE A 28 5.72 12.33 1.10
N VAL A 29 6.29 11.44 1.93
CA VAL A 29 7.56 11.69 2.62
C VAL A 29 8.71 11.92 1.62
N ILE A 30 8.80 11.10 0.58
CA ILE A 30 9.82 11.25 -0.46
C ILE A 30 9.63 12.57 -1.21
N SER A 31 8.39 13.00 -1.47
CA SER A 31 8.14 14.28 -2.13
C SER A 31 8.61 15.48 -1.32
N PHE A 32 8.55 15.41 0.01
CA PHE A 32 9.08 16.45 0.89
C PHE A 32 10.60 16.37 1.07
N ALA A 33 11.18 15.17 0.95
CA ALA A 33 12.62 14.94 1.03
C ALA A 33 13.38 15.22 -0.28
N SER A 34 12.69 15.16 -1.43
CA SER A 34 13.27 15.49 -2.73
C SER A 34 13.49 16.99 -2.86
N ILE A 35 14.73 17.37 -3.14
CA ILE A 35 15.13 18.74 -3.45
C ILE A 35 14.31 19.22 -4.66
N THR A 36 13.62 20.35 -4.47
CA THR A 36 12.62 20.97 -5.35
C THR A 36 12.82 20.68 -6.85
N PRO A 37 11.83 20.08 -7.54
CA PRO A 37 11.88 19.92 -8.98
C PRO A 37 11.89 21.31 -9.65
N GLN A 38 12.96 21.60 -10.38
CA GLN A 38 13.08 22.84 -11.15
C GLN A 38 12.08 22.82 -12.31
N GLY A 39 10.86 23.32 -12.07
CA GLY A 39 9.84 23.55 -13.12
C GLY A 39 8.46 22.93 -12.89
N TYR A 40 8.24 22.14 -11.84
CA TYR A 40 6.94 21.52 -11.53
C TYR A 40 6.40 22.04 -10.20
N GLY A 41 5.11 22.43 -10.15
CA GLY A 41 4.50 22.89 -8.90
C GLY A 41 4.52 21.78 -7.83
N ASP A 42 5.03 22.10 -6.63
CA ASP A 42 5.26 21.15 -5.53
C ASP A 42 4.06 20.25 -5.22
N ARG A 43 2.84 20.79 -5.33
CA ARG A 43 1.60 20.04 -5.09
C ARG A 43 1.35 18.95 -6.13
N THR A 44 1.68 19.20 -7.39
CA THR A 44 1.48 18.25 -8.48
C THR A 44 2.51 17.12 -8.41
N ALA A 45 3.76 17.45 -8.11
CA ALA A 45 4.81 16.46 -7.88
C ALA A 45 4.46 15.53 -6.70
N ALA A 46 4.01 16.11 -5.58
CA ALA A 46 3.58 15.34 -4.41
C ALA A 46 2.39 14.42 -4.70
N GLY A 47 1.39 14.91 -5.46
CA GLY A 47 0.23 14.11 -5.85
C GLY A 47 0.60 12.91 -6.73
N PHE A 48 1.46 13.11 -7.73
CA PHE A 48 1.94 12.03 -8.60
C PHE A 48 2.75 11.00 -7.81
N LEU A 49 3.66 11.46 -6.96
CA LEU A 49 4.52 10.55 -6.19
C LEU A 49 3.71 9.76 -5.17
N ALA A 50 2.76 10.40 -4.49
CA ALA A 50 1.83 9.74 -3.58
C ALA A 50 0.97 8.69 -4.30
N ALA A 51 0.43 9.02 -5.48
CA ALA A 51 -0.35 8.07 -6.27
C ALA A 51 0.49 6.89 -6.74
N PHE A 52 1.69 7.15 -7.26
CA PHE A 52 2.59 6.13 -7.79
C PHE A 52 3.08 5.17 -6.71
N PHE A 53 3.58 5.70 -5.59
CA PHE A 53 3.99 4.87 -4.45
C PHE A 53 2.81 4.20 -3.75
N GLY A 54 1.63 4.82 -3.73
CA GLY A 54 0.39 4.21 -3.26
C GLY A 54 -0.01 2.98 -4.08
N LEU A 55 0.09 3.07 -5.41
CA LEU A 55 -0.19 1.96 -6.32
C LEU A 55 0.82 0.82 -6.15
N ILE A 56 2.11 1.15 -6.04
CA ILE A 56 3.17 0.17 -5.79
C ILE A 56 2.96 -0.50 -4.42
N GLY A 57 2.67 0.27 -3.37
CA GLY A 57 2.41 -0.26 -2.03
C GLY A 57 1.19 -1.18 -1.99
N ALA A 58 0.12 -0.83 -2.72
CA ALA A 58 -1.06 -1.66 -2.86
C ALA A 58 -0.75 -2.98 -3.61
N LEU A 59 0.05 -2.89 -4.68
CA LEU A 59 0.47 -4.04 -5.48
C LEU A 59 1.33 -5.00 -4.64
N VAL A 60 2.34 -4.49 -3.93
CA VAL A 60 3.20 -5.28 -3.05
C VAL A 60 2.37 -5.96 -1.96
N ALA A 61 1.44 -5.24 -1.33
CA ALA A 61 0.56 -5.84 -0.32
C ALA A 61 -0.40 -6.88 -0.91
N ALA A 62 -0.90 -6.68 -2.13
CA ALA A 62 -1.69 -7.69 -2.83
C ALA A 62 -0.87 -8.98 -3.10
N ILE A 63 0.38 -8.84 -3.56
CA ILE A 63 1.28 -9.97 -3.79
C ILE A 63 1.55 -10.72 -2.47
N VAL A 64 1.90 -10.01 -1.41
CA VAL A 64 2.15 -10.60 -0.09
C VAL A 64 0.91 -11.28 0.47
N ALA A 65 -0.28 -10.70 0.30
CA ALA A 65 -1.55 -11.30 0.66
C ALA A 65 -1.80 -12.64 -0.06
N VAL A 66 -1.55 -12.70 -1.37
CA VAL A 66 -1.70 -13.93 -2.16
C VAL A 66 -0.69 -14.99 -1.74
N LEU A 67 0.56 -14.61 -1.46
CA LEU A 67 1.60 -15.54 -0.99
C LEU A 67 1.27 -16.13 0.39
N LEU A 68 0.75 -15.31 1.31
CA LEU A 68 0.28 -15.77 2.61
C LEU A 68 -0.96 -16.67 2.49
N ALA A 69 -1.89 -16.32 1.58
CA ALA A 69 -3.07 -17.12 1.29
C ALA A 69 -2.72 -18.50 0.74
N GLY A 70 -1.75 -18.57 -0.16
CA GLY A 70 -1.33 -19.82 -0.81
C GLY A 70 -0.41 -20.71 0.03
N LYS A 71 0.01 -20.25 1.22
CA LYS A 71 0.84 -21.02 2.16
C LYS A 71 0.02 -21.83 3.19
N GLU A 72 -1.32 -21.77 3.15
CA GLU A 72 -2.24 -22.59 3.96
C GLU A 72 -2.94 -23.67 3.14
#